data_AF-A0A955BZT4-F1
#
_entry.id   AF-A0A955BZT4-F1
#
_cell.length_a   1.000
_cell.length_b   1.000
_cell.length_c   1.000
_cell.angle_alpha   90.00
_cell.angle_beta   90.00
_cell.angle_gamma   90.00
#
_symmetry.space_group_name_H-M   'P 1'
#
loop_
_entity.id
_entity.type
_entity.pdbx_description
1 polymer ?
#
loop_
_entity_poly.entity_id
_entity_poly.type
_entity_poly.pdbx_seq_one_letter_code
_entity_poly.pdbx_strand_id
1 'polypeptide(L)'
;MEASGGMLSRISEKVIAWIAFGLLVLLGVTIYQMPAETKSAIWSGLWRTIAFIGISAAWPWQARLYIRRVLEVGENWAGAALIAALTLGNVIIGVVLMTVWPGSGWAWMAAIGAIALTGTYNYLVTSYLADMSGH
;
A
#
# COMPACT_ATOMS: atom_id res chain seq x y z
N MET A 1 -8.46 20.24 -16.03
CA MET A 1 -7.39 21.20 -16.41
C MET A 1 -6.32 20.41 -17.13
N GLU A 2 -6.36 20.37 -18.45
CA GLU A 2 -5.28 19.78 -19.25
C GLU A 2 -4.13 20.79 -19.29
N ALA A 3 -3.06 20.54 -18.53
CA ALA A 3 -1.85 21.31 -18.65
C ALA A 3 -1.24 21.01 -20.03
N SER A 4 -1.28 21.98 -20.94
CA SER A 4 -0.60 21.93 -22.23
C SER A 4 0.92 21.96 -21.99
N GLY A 5 1.51 20.80 -21.69
CA GLY A 5 2.95 20.66 -21.49
C GLY A 5 3.73 21.05 -22.74
N GLY A 6 4.44 22.18 -22.67
CA GLY A 6 5.28 22.70 -23.74
C GLY A 6 6.42 21.74 -24.14
N MET A 7 7.14 22.08 -25.22
CA MET A 7 8.22 21.24 -25.78
C MET A 7 9.29 20.83 -24.75
N LEU A 8 9.57 21.71 -23.77
CA LEU A 8 10.48 21.44 -22.65
C LEU A 8 9.95 20.37 -21.69
N SER A 9 8.64 20.31 -21.46
CA SER A 9 7.99 19.27 -20.65
C SER A 9 8.26 17.89 -21.25
N ARG A 10 8.09 17.77 -22.58
CA ARG A 10 8.30 16.50 -23.30
C ARG A 10 9.77 16.07 -23.33
N ILE A 11 10.71 17.01 -23.37
CA ILE A 11 12.15 16.71 -23.29
C ILE A 11 12.51 16.26 -21.88
N SER A 12 12.04 16.96 -20.84
CA SER A 12 12.30 16.59 -19.45
C SER A 12 11.78 15.19 -19.12
N GLU A 13 10.58 14.85 -19.61
CA GLU A 13 9.98 13.53 -19.45
C GLU A 13 10.81 12.43 -20.11
N LYS A 14 11.30 12.67 -21.34
CA LYS A 14 12.21 11.72 -22.02
C LYS A 14 13.53 11.53 -21.28
N VAL A 15 14.12 12.59 -20.77
CA VAL A 15 15.38 12.51 -20.00
C VAL A 15 15.16 11.72 -18.72
N ILE A 16 14.08 12.01 -17.98
CA ILE A 16 13.71 11.26 -16.77
C ILE A 16 13.45 9.79 -17.11
N ALA A 17 12.75 9.49 -18.20
CA ALA A 17 12.49 8.13 -18.65
C ALA A 17 13.79 7.37 -18.96
N TRP A 18 14.76 7.99 -19.65
CA TRP A 18 16.06 7.38 -19.92
C TRP A 18 16.89 7.16 -18.66
N ILE A 19 16.87 8.11 -17.72
CA ILE A 19 17.52 7.95 -16.41
C ILE A 19 16.87 6.78 -15.66
N ALA A 20 15.54 6.72 -15.58
CA ALA A 20 14.82 5.63 -14.94
C ALA A 20 15.14 4.28 -15.60
N PHE A 21 15.20 4.22 -16.93
CA PHE A 21 15.60 3.03 -17.67
C PHE A 21 17.05 2.60 -17.35
N GLY A 22 18.00 3.54 -17.35
CA GLY A 22 19.38 3.27 -16.96
C GLY A 22 19.51 2.74 -15.54
N LEU A 23 18.76 3.30 -14.59
CA LEU A 23 18.68 2.82 -13.21
C LEU A 23 18.09 1.41 -13.12
N LEU A 24 17.05 1.11 -13.91
CA LEU A 24 16.47 -0.25 -13.98
C LEU A 24 17.46 -1.28 -14.53
N VAL A 25 18.22 -0.94 -15.58
CA VAL A 25 19.26 -1.81 -16.14
C VAL A 25 20.36 -2.05 -15.11
N LEU A 26 20.85 -0.98 -14.46
CA LEU A 26 21.88 -1.09 -13.42
C LEU A 26 21.39 -1.92 -12.24
N LEU A 27 20.15 -1.75 -11.81
CA LEU A 27 19.52 -2.57 -10.78
C LEU A 27 19.47 -4.05 -11.20
N GLY A 28 19.07 -4.33 -12.45
CA GLY A 28 19.02 -5.68 -13.01
C GLY A 28 20.39 -6.37 -13.03
N VAL A 29 21.44 -5.67 -13.48
CA VAL A 29 22.82 -6.17 -13.45
C VAL A 29 23.30 -6.40 -12.02
N THR A 30 22.99 -5.47 -11.11
CA THR A 30 23.38 -5.61 -9.70
C THR A 30 22.73 -6.84 -9.08
N ILE A 31 21.42 -7.05 -9.29
CA ILE A 31 20.70 -8.24 -8.83
C ILE A 31 21.31 -9.49 -9.47
N TYR A 32 21.63 -9.48 -10.76
CA TYR A 32 22.25 -10.63 -11.44
C TYR A 32 23.58 -11.04 -10.81
N GLN A 33 24.40 -10.09 -10.38
CA GLN A 33 25.71 -10.36 -9.77
C GLN A 33 25.63 -10.80 -8.30
N MET A 34 24.48 -10.67 -7.63
CA MET A 34 24.34 -11.05 -6.23
C MET A 34 24.42 -12.59 -6.00
N PRO A 35 24.90 -13.04 -4.83
CA PRO A 35 24.80 -14.43 -4.41
C PRO A 35 23.34 -14.93 -4.38
N ALA A 36 23.16 -16.24 -4.56
CA ALA A 36 21.83 -16.87 -4.59
C ALA A 36 21.02 -16.62 -3.29
N GLU A 37 21.68 -16.62 -2.14
CA GLU A 37 21.06 -16.35 -0.85
C GLU A 37 20.48 -14.92 -0.77
N THR A 38 21.26 -13.91 -1.17
CA THR A 38 20.82 -12.52 -1.20
C THR A 38 19.66 -12.30 -2.17
N LYS A 39 19.70 -12.93 -3.35
CA LYS A 39 18.62 -12.88 -4.33
C LYS A 39 17.31 -13.45 -3.76
N SER A 40 17.39 -14.60 -3.08
CA SER A 40 16.23 -15.24 -2.46
C SER A 40 15.62 -14.36 -1.37
N ALA A 41 16.46 -13.72 -0.54
CA ALA A 41 15.99 -12.78 0.48
C ALA A 41 15.27 -11.56 -0.13
N ILE A 42 15.84 -10.94 -1.17
CA ILE A 42 15.23 -9.81 -1.89
C ILE A 42 13.90 -10.23 -2.52
N TRP A 43 13.86 -11.37 -3.20
CA TRP A 43 12.65 -11.85 -3.86
C TRP A 43 11.55 -12.19 -2.86
N SER A 44 11.89 -12.82 -1.73
CA SER A 44 10.94 -13.08 -0.65
C SER A 44 10.38 -11.78 -0.07
N GLY A 45 11.24 -10.78 0.19
CA GLY A 45 10.83 -9.46 0.67
C GLY A 45 9.89 -8.74 -0.30
N LEU A 46 10.21 -8.78 -1.60
CA LEU A 46 9.39 -8.16 -2.64
C LEU A 46 8.01 -8.84 -2.75
N TRP A 47 7.97 -10.17 -2.77
CA TRP A 47 6.71 -10.92 -2.84
C TRP A 47 5.81 -10.66 -1.62
N ARG A 48 6.37 -10.61 -0.41
CA ARG A 48 5.62 -10.29 0.81
C ARG A 48 5.10 -8.87 0.81
N THR A 49 5.88 -7.92 0.30
CA THR A 49 5.45 -6.53 0.17
C THR A 49 4.29 -6.42 -0.82
N ILE A 50 4.39 -7.09 -1.99
CA ILE A 50 3.31 -7.16 -2.97
C ILE A 50 2.07 -7.82 -2.36
N ALA A 51 2.22 -8.95 -1.66
CA ALA A 51 1.12 -9.63 -1.00
C ALA A 51 0.46 -8.73 0.06
N PHE A 52 1.25 -8.04 0.89
CA PHE A 52 0.74 -7.11 1.88
C PHE A 52 -0.05 -5.97 1.23
N ILE A 53 0.48 -5.34 0.18
CA ILE A 53 -0.19 -4.26 -0.55
C ILE A 53 -1.49 -4.79 -1.18
N GLY A 54 -1.43 -5.95 -1.85
CA GLY A 54 -2.59 -6.55 -2.50
C GLY A 54 -3.71 -6.90 -1.52
N ILE A 55 -3.36 -7.51 -0.39
CA ILE A 55 -4.34 -7.83 0.66
C ILE A 55 -4.89 -6.55 1.27
N SER A 56 -4.04 -5.59 1.65
CA SER A 56 -4.48 -4.32 2.25
C SER A 56 -5.37 -3.52 1.31
N ALA A 57 -5.11 -3.57 0.00
CA ALA A 57 -5.94 -2.94 -1.02
C ALA A 57 -7.31 -3.62 -1.15
N ALA A 58 -7.36 -4.95 -1.08
CA ALA A 58 -8.59 -5.73 -1.19
C ALA A 58 -9.42 -5.74 0.11
N TRP A 59 -8.77 -5.61 1.27
CA TRP A 59 -9.37 -5.77 2.59
C TRP A 59 -10.60 -4.89 2.85
N PRO A 60 -10.56 -3.56 2.64
CA PRO A 60 -11.71 -2.70 2.94
C PRO A 60 -12.90 -2.96 2.02
N TRP A 61 -12.73 -3.62 0.87
CA TRP A 61 -13.84 -3.97 -0.02
C TRP A 61 -14.77 -5.03 0.59
N GLN A 62 -14.30 -5.80 1.56
CA GLN A 62 -15.17 -6.68 2.34
C GLN A 62 -16.24 -5.91 3.12
N ALA A 63 -15.97 -4.63 3.46
CA ALA A 63 -16.94 -3.76 4.12
C ALA A 63 -18.23 -3.58 3.28
N ARG A 64 -18.17 -3.75 1.96
CA ARG A 64 -19.35 -3.70 1.09
C ARG A 64 -20.45 -4.69 1.51
N LEU A 65 -20.08 -5.83 2.09
CA LEU A 65 -21.02 -6.83 2.59
C LEU A 65 -21.71 -6.41 3.90
N TYR A 66 -21.10 -5.49 4.64
CA TYR A 66 -21.52 -5.09 5.99
C TYR A 66 -22.06 -3.66 6.06
N ILE A 67 -21.80 -2.81 5.05
CA ILE A 67 -22.19 -1.40 5.05
C ILE A 67 -23.69 -1.19 5.23
N ARG A 68 -24.55 -2.07 4.69
CA ARG A 68 -25.99 -2.02 4.99
C ARG A 68 -26.27 -2.13 6.49
N ARG A 69 -25.63 -3.07 7.19
CA ARG A 69 -25.79 -3.26 8.64
C ARG A 69 -25.14 -2.16 9.46
N VAL A 70 -24.02 -1.61 8.99
CA VAL A 70 -23.32 -0.51 9.69
C VAL A 70 -24.11 0.79 9.59
N LEU A 71 -24.76 1.04 8.44
CA LEU A 71 -25.65 2.18 8.24
C LEU A 71 -26.96 2.06 9.03
N GLU A 72 -27.48 0.83 9.20
CA GLU A 72 -28.65 0.57 10.06
C GLU A 72 -28.41 0.96 11.52
N VAL A 73 -27.17 0.88 12.01
CA VAL A 73 -26.81 1.22 13.40
C VAL A 73 -26.70 2.74 13.60
N GLY A 74 -26.58 3.55 12.54
CA GLY A 74 -26.74 5.02 12.56
C GLY A 74 -25.77 5.82 13.44
N GLU A 75 -24.89 5.17 14.20
CA GLU A 75 -23.97 5.81 15.13
C GLU A 75 -22.55 5.90 14.54
N ASN A 76 -21.95 7.09 14.63
CA ASN A 76 -20.56 7.36 14.20
C ASN A 76 -19.54 6.35 14.77
N TRP A 77 -19.84 5.73 15.91
CA TRP A 77 -19.00 4.73 16.56
C TRP A 77 -18.92 3.40 15.80
N ALA A 78 -19.98 2.99 15.09
CA ALA A 78 -19.96 1.74 14.32
C ALA A 78 -19.00 1.84 13.12
N GLY A 79 -18.96 3.00 12.45
CA GLY A 79 -18.00 3.28 11.39
C GLY A 79 -16.56 3.34 11.92
N ALA A 80 -16.33 4.02 13.05
CA ALA A 80 -15.02 4.07 13.69
C ALA A 80 -14.51 2.66 14.11
N ALA A 81 -15.40 1.83 14.69
CA ALA A 81 -15.08 0.46 15.06
C ALA A 81 -14.75 -0.41 13.83
N LEU A 82 -15.46 -0.24 12.72
CA LEU A 82 -15.17 -0.94 11.47
C LEU A 82 -13.79 -0.56 10.93
N ILE A 83 -13.46 0.73 10.87
CA ILE A 83 -12.14 1.19 10.39
C ILE A 83 -11.03 0.69 11.32
N ALA A 84 -11.24 0.72 12.63
CA ALA A 84 -10.30 0.19 13.61
C ALA A 84 -10.07 -1.31 13.42
N ALA A 85 -11.13 -2.09 13.21
CA ALA A 85 -11.03 -3.52 12.94
C ALA A 85 -10.31 -3.83 11.61
N LEU A 86 -10.62 -3.08 10.55
CA LEU A 86 -9.94 -3.23 9.26
C LEU A 86 -8.44 -2.90 9.36
N THR A 87 -8.11 -1.82 10.08
CA THR A 87 -6.73 -1.41 10.31
C THR A 87 -5.98 -2.43 11.16
N LEU A 88 -6.60 -2.95 12.22
CA LEU A 88 -6.03 -4.02 13.04
C LEU A 88 -5.80 -5.30 12.22
N GLY A 89 -6.71 -5.64 11.32
CA GLY A 89 -6.52 -6.73 10.36
C GLY A 89 -5.26 -6.55 9.51
N ASN A 90 -5.05 -5.33 8.96
CA ASN A 90 -3.81 -5.01 8.23
C ASN A 90 -2.56 -5.12 9.10
N VAL A 91 -2.62 -4.74 10.38
CA VAL A 91 -1.51 -4.94 11.32
C VAL A 91 -1.20 -6.44 11.47
N ILE A 92 -2.22 -7.28 11.70
CA ILE A 92 -2.06 -8.72 11.84
C ILE A 92 -1.45 -9.34 10.58
N ILE A 93 -1.97 -8.99 9.40
CA ILE A 93 -1.45 -9.46 8.11
C ILE A 93 0.01 -9.02 7.93
N GLY A 94 0.32 -7.76 8.26
CA GLY A 94 1.69 -7.24 8.23
C GLY A 94 2.62 -8.05 9.12
N VAL A 95 2.23 -8.31 10.37
CA VAL A 95 3.01 -9.13 11.32
C VAL A 95 3.20 -10.56 10.82
N VAL A 96 2.17 -11.19 10.26
CA VAL A 96 2.27 -12.56 9.70
C VAL A 96 3.24 -12.62 8.51
N LEU A 97 3.27 -11.57 7.69
CA LEU A 97 4.16 -11.51 6.53
C LEU A 97 5.59 -11.09 6.89
N MET A 98 5.81 -10.49 8.06
CA MET A 98 7.14 -10.14 8.57
C MET A 98 7.88 -11.38 9.10
N THR A 99 9.03 -11.70 8.51
CA THR A 99 9.94 -12.72 9.07
C THR A 99 10.95 -12.18 10.06
N VAL A 100 11.17 -10.86 10.06
CA VAL A 100 12.17 -10.22 10.90
C VAL A 100 11.53 -8.98 11.51
N TRP A 101 11.68 -8.84 12.82
CA TRP A 101 11.22 -7.65 13.53
C TRP A 101 12.08 -6.43 13.19
N PRO A 102 11.50 -5.21 13.19
CA PRO A 102 12.27 -4.01 12.93
C PRO A 102 13.40 -3.84 13.96
N GLY A 103 14.65 -3.95 13.49
CA GLY A 103 15.84 -3.84 14.35
C GLY A 103 16.31 -2.41 14.59
N SER A 104 15.73 -1.41 13.92
CA SER A 104 16.14 -0.01 14.00
C SER A 104 14.95 0.94 14.13
N GLY A 105 15.18 2.13 14.70
CA GLY A 105 14.15 3.16 14.81
C GLY A 105 13.56 3.59 13.45
N TRP A 106 14.39 3.63 12.41
CA TRP A 106 13.94 3.89 11.03
C TRP A 106 13.02 2.79 10.49
N ALA A 107 13.32 1.53 10.79
CA ALA A 107 12.46 0.41 10.39
C ALA A 107 11.11 0.45 11.11
N TRP A 108 11.09 0.86 12.38
CA TRP A 108 9.84 1.10 13.13
C TRP A 108 9.03 2.27 12.55
N MET A 109 9.67 3.38 12.20
CA MET A 109 8.97 4.50 11.55
C MET A 109 8.37 4.08 10.20
N ALA A 110 9.08 3.28 9.40
CA ALA A 110 8.53 2.74 8.15
C ALA A 110 7.32 1.84 8.40
N ALA A 111 7.36 0.96 9.42
CA ALA A 111 6.25 0.11 9.79
C ALA A 111 5.01 0.91 10.26
N ILE A 112 5.21 1.91 11.12
CA ILE A 112 4.14 2.82 11.56
C ILE A 112 3.57 3.59 10.37
N GLY A 113 4.43 4.08 9.47
CA GLY A 113 4.02 4.75 8.24
C GLY A 113 3.15 3.87 7.35
N ALA A 114 3.52 2.60 7.17
CA ALA A 114 2.72 1.63 6.42
C ALA A 114 1.35 1.37 7.06
N ILE A 115 1.29 1.28 8.40
CA ILE A 115 0.02 1.12 9.14
C ILE A 115 -0.85 2.38 8.96
N ALA A 116 -0.27 3.57 9.09
CA ALA A 116 -0.99 4.82 8.90
C ALA A 116 -1.54 4.96 7.47
N LEU A 117 -0.75 4.60 6.46
CA LEU A 117 -1.18 4.59 5.06
C LEU A 117 -2.33 3.62 4.82
N THR A 118 -2.23 2.39 5.33
CA THR A 118 -3.29 1.38 5.16
C THR A 118 -4.56 1.74 5.93
N GLY A 119 -4.45 2.29 7.14
CA GLY A 119 -5.60 2.82 7.89
C GLY A 119 -6.28 3.99 7.17
N THR A 120 -5.49 4.91 6.61
CA THR A 120 -6.02 6.02 5.78
C THR A 120 -6.73 5.49 4.54
N TYR A 121 -6.15 4.51 3.85
CA TYR A 121 -6.77 3.87 2.70
C TYR A 121 -8.10 3.18 3.08
N ASN A 122 -8.14 2.45 4.20
CA ASN A 122 -9.36 1.84 4.71
C ASN A 122 -10.45 2.88 4.97
N TYR A 123 -10.11 4.02 5.59
CA TYR A 123 -11.03 5.13 5.78
C TYR A 123 -11.59 5.65 4.45
N LEU A 124 -10.73 5.94 3.47
CA LEU A 124 -11.15 6.45 2.16
C LEU A 124 -12.06 5.48 1.38
N VAL A 125 -11.75 4.18 1.40
CA VAL A 125 -12.57 3.18 0.71
C VAL A 125 -13.91 3.00 1.43
N THR A 126 -13.91 2.96 2.76
CA THR A 126 -15.16 2.80 3.52
C THR A 126 -16.06 4.02 3.40
N SER A 127 -15.52 5.24 3.38
CA SER A 127 -16.30 6.46 3.11
C SER A 127 -16.90 6.43 1.70
N TYR A 128 -16.09 6.09 0.69
CA TYR A 128 -16.57 5.96 -0.69
C TYR A 128 -17.70 4.93 -0.84
N LEU A 129 -17.55 3.77 -0.20
CA LEU A 129 -18.57 2.72 -0.22
C LEU A 129 -19.84 3.14 0.53
N ALA A 130 -19.73 3.96 1.58
CA ALA A 130 -20.88 4.52 2.28
C ALA A 130 -21.65 5.50 1.37
N ASP A 131 -20.97 6.42 0.71
CA ASP A 131 -21.58 7.35 -0.28
C ASP A 131 -22.32 6.56 -1.38
N MET A 132 -21.66 5.56 -1.98
CA MET A 132 -22.28 4.73 -3.02
C MET A 132 -23.55 3.98 -2.58
N SER A 133 -23.73 3.74 -1.28
CA SER A 133 -24.83 2.93 -0.77
C SER A 133 -26.14 3.70 -0.55
N GLY A 134 -26.17 4.99 -0.86
CA GLY A 134 -27.39 5.81 -0.89
C GLY A 134 -27.37 7.04 0.01
N HIS A 135 -26.17 7.55 0.32
CA HIS A 135 -25.96 8.86 0.94
C HIS A 135 -25.24 9.80 -0.03
#